data_AF-A0A949IF47-F1
#
_entry.id   AF-A0A949IF47-F1
#
_cell.length_a   1.000
_cell.length_b   1.000
_cell.length_c   1.000
_cell.angle_alpha   90.00
_cell.angle_beta   90.00
_cell.angle_gamma   90.00
#
_symmetry.space_group_name_H-M   'P 1'
#
loop_
_entity.id
_entity.type
_entity.pdbx_description
1 polymer ?
#
loop_
_entity_poly.entity_id
_entity_poly.type
_entity_poly.pdbx_seq_one_letter_code
_entity_poly.pdbx_strand_id
1 'polypeptide(L)' 'DAAEYFDPNSTSSMKEALFRVISDPELRKNLIEKGAERIKRFTWEGCALQTLQILTDENANK' A
#
# COMPACT_ATOMS: atom_id res chain seq x y z
N ASP A 1 3.68 0.38 5.91
CA ASP A 1 2.39 0.79 5.31
C ASP A 1 2.09 2.25 5.58
N ALA A 2 1.09 2.78 4.88
CA ALA A 2 0.65 4.17 4.93
C ALA A 2 -0.88 4.26 4.99
N ALA A 3 -1.50 3.33 5.72
CA ALA A 3 -2.95 3.18 5.81
C ALA A 3 -3.37 2.88 7.25
N GLU A 4 -4.61 3.23 7.57
CA GLU A 4 -5.31 2.75 8.76
C GLU A 4 -6.05 1.46 8.39
N TYR A 5 -5.79 0.38 9.11
CA TYR A 5 -6.42 -0.92 8.87
C TYR A 5 -7.67 -1.09 9.71
N PHE A 6 -8.57 -1.94 9.24
CA PHE A 6 -9.79 -2.35 9.94
C PHE A 6 -10.06 -3.83 9.70
N ASP A 7 -10.92 -4.43 10.53
CA ASP A 7 -11.37 -5.80 10.32
C ASP A 7 -12.34 -5.88 9.13
N PRO A 8 -12.03 -6.64 8.06
CA PRO A 8 -12.88 -6.72 6.87
C PRO A 8 -14.28 -7.31 7.14
N ASN A 9 -14.46 -8.05 8.23
CA ASN A 9 -15.75 -8.64 8.60
C ASN A 9 -16.56 -7.77 9.58
N SER A 10 -16.09 -6.56 9.89
CA SER A 10 -16.70 -5.65 10.86
C SER A 10 -16.92 -4.26 10.30
N THR A 11 -18.19 -3.95 10.01
CA THR A 11 -18.59 -2.60 9.55
C THR A 11 -18.34 -1.52 10.61
N SER A 12 -18.45 -1.88 11.89
CA SER A 12 -18.12 -0.99 13.02
C SER A 12 -16.63 -0.64 13.03
N SER A 13 -15.74 -1.62 12.86
CA SER A 13 -14.29 -1.39 12.79
C SER A 13 -13.91 -0.48 11.63
N MET A 14 -14.51 -0.71 10.45
CA MET A 14 -14.33 0.17 9.29
C MET A 14 -14.78 1.61 9.58
N LYS A 15 -15.95 1.79 10.20
CA LYS A 15 -16.46 3.12 10.59
C LYS A 15 -15.51 3.83 11.55
N GLU A 16 -14.98 3.13 12.54
CA GLU A 16 -14.03 3.68 13.51
C GLU A 16 -12.71 4.10 12.83
N ALA A 17 -12.16 3.27 11.94
CA ALA A 17 -10.97 3.59 11.18
C ALA A 17 -11.17 4.85 10.31
N LEU A 18 -12.30 4.92 9.59
CA LEU A 18 -12.66 6.11 8.80
C LEU A 18 -12.80 7.35 9.69
N PHE A 19 -13.50 7.21 10.82
CA PHE A 19 -13.70 8.32 11.75
C PHE A 19 -12.36 8.85 12.27
N ARG A 20 -11.45 7.96 12.71
CA ARG A 20 -10.11 8.35 13.18
C ARG A 20 -9.32 9.11 12.12
N VAL A 21 -9.29 8.65 10.87
CA VAL A 21 -8.58 9.33 9.78
C VAL A 21 -9.13 10.74 9.51
N ILE A 22 -10.46 10.91 9.64
CA ILE A 22 -11.13 12.20 9.43
C ILE A 22 -10.90 13.14 10.64
N SER A 23 -11.07 12.63 11.86
CA SER A 23 -11.09 13.43 13.09
C SER A 23 -9.70 13.75 13.64
N ASP A 24 -8.70 12.91 13.41
CA ASP A 24 -7.33 13.08 13.94
C ASP A 24 -6.41 13.69 12.86
N PRO A 25 -6.07 14.99 12.95
CA PRO A 25 -5.22 15.65 11.97
C PRO A 25 -3.77 15.16 11.98
N GLU A 26 -3.25 14.73 13.13
CA GLU A 26 -1.87 14.24 13.24
C GLU A 26 -1.73 12.86 12.62
N LEU A 27 -2.69 11.97 12.89
CA LEU A 27 -2.77 10.68 12.20
C LEU A 27 -2.83 10.87 10.68
N ARG A 28 -3.71 11.75 10.21
CA ARG A 28 -3.85 12.03 8.77
C ARG A 28 -2.56 12.55 8.16
N LYS A 29 -1.89 13.51 8.81
CA LYS A 29 -0.58 14.03 8.36
C LYS A 29 0.45 12.91 8.26
N ASN A 30 0.54 12.05 9.27
CA ASN A 30 1.48 10.94 9.29
C ASN A 30 1.23 9.93 8.16
N LEU A 31 -0.04 9.61 7.87
CA LEU A 31 -0.40 8.70 6.78
C LEU A 31 -0.04 9.30 5.40
N ILE A 32 -0.24 10.61 5.21
CA ILE A 32 0.14 11.32 3.97
C ILE A 32 1.66 11.25 3.75
N GLU A 33 2.46 11.58 4.77
CA GLU A 33 3.92 11.53 4.70
C GLU A 33 4.43 10.11 4.40
N LYS A 34 3.90 9.10 5.11
CA LYS A 34 4.23 7.70 4.85
C LYS A 34 3.81 7.24 3.44
N GLY A 35 2.70 7.76 2.92
CA GLY A 35 2.21 7.47 1.58
C GLY A 35 3.16 7.99 0.51
N ALA A 36 3.62 9.22 0.67
CA ALA A 36 4.60 9.86 -0.21
C ALA A 36 5.96 9.12 -0.21
N GLU A 37 6.40 8.59 0.93
CA GLU A 37 7.59 7.75 0.98
C GLU A 37 7.36 6.36 0.39
N ARG A 38 6.18 5.77 0.60
CA ARG A 38 5.84 4.43 0.10
C ARG A 38 5.77 4.37 -1.43
N ILE A 39 5.21 5.39 -2.08
CA ILE A 39 5.03 5.38 -3.55
C ILE A 39 6.36 5.30 -4.30
N LYS A 40 7.47 5.80 -3.71
CA LYS A 40 8.82 5.71 -4.29
C LYS A 40 9.29 4.27 -4.54
N ARG A 41 8.71 3.29 -3.86
CA ARG A 41 9.02 1.85 -4.03
C ARG A 41 8.33 1.22 -5.24
N PHE A 42 7.30 1.87 -5.79
CA PHE A 42 6.47 1.33 -6.86
C PHE A 42 6.67 2.15 -8.13
N THR A 43 7.68 1.79 -8.91
CA THR A 43 7.99 2.46 -10.18
C THR A 43 7.55 1.60 -11.37
N TRP A 44 7.14 2.24 -12.46
CA TRP A 44 6.81 1.55 -13.71
C TRP A 44 8.00 0.79 -14.28
N GLU A 45 9.19 1.39 -14.24
CA GLU A 45 10.44 0.77 -14.69
C GLU A 45 10.77 -0.49 -13.87
N GLY A 46 10.69 -0.41 -12.54
CA GLY A 46 10.92 -1.56 -11.67
C GLY A 46 9.95 -2.70 -11.96
N CYS A 47 8.66 -2.37 -12.14
CA CYS A 47 7.64 -3.35 -12.54
C CYS A 47 7.94 -4.03 -13.88
N ALA A 48 8.33 -3.24 -14.90
CA ALA A 48 8.66 -3.77 -16.22
C ALA A 48 9.89 -4.69 -16.19
N LEU A 49 10.95 -4.29 -15.50
CA LEU A 49 12.17 -5.09 -15.36
C LEU A 49 11.92 -6.40 -14.60
N GLN A 50 11.19 -6.34 -13.48
CA GLN A 50 10.81 -7.53 -12.71
C GLN A 50 9.93 -8.47 -13.51
N THR A 51 8.99 -7.94 -14.29
CA THR A 51 8.11 -8.74 -15.15
C THR A 51 8.91 -9.41 -16.27
N LEU A 52 9.81 -8.66 -16.93
CA LEU A 52 10.66 -9.17 -18.00
C LEU A 52 11.54 -10.32 -17.49
N GLN A 53 12.15 -10.15 -16.32
CA GLN A 53 12.99 -11.18 -15.70
C GLN A 53 12.28 -12.54 -15.63
N ILE A 54 11.04 -12.58 -15.11
CA ILE A 54 10.27 -13.83 -15.04
C ILE A 54 9.95 -14.41 -16.42
N LEU A 55 9.66 -13.56 -17.41
CA LEU A 55 9.35 -14.01 -18.77
C LEU A 55 10.58 -14.56 -19.51
N THR A 56 11.77 -14.04 -19.20
CA THR A 56 13.03 -14.42 -19.86
C THR A 56 13.84 -15.45 -19.07
N ASP A 57 13.52 -15.68 -17.80
CA ASP A 57 14.17 -16.72 -17.00
C ASP A 57 13.78 -18.10 -17.55
N GLU A 58 14.66 -18.69 -18.36
CA GLU A 58 14.51 -20.02 -19.01
C GLU A 58 14.32 -21.19 -18.03
N ASN A 59 14.47 -20.94 -16.72
CA ASN A 59 14.31 -21.94 -15.65
C ASN A 59 13.00 -21.79 -14.85
N ALA A 60 12.10 -20.86 -15.20
CA ALA A 60 10.81 -20.73 -14.51
C ALA A 60 9.81 -21.87 -14.83
N ASN A 61 10.13 -22.74 -15.81
CA ASN A 61 9.28 -23.85 -16.27
C ASN A 61 10.05 -25.16 -16.55
N LYS A 62 11.22 -25.39 -15.91
CA LYS A 62 11.92 -26.68 -15.94
C LYS A 62 11.88 -27.36 -14.58
#